data_AF-A0A8K0BTE3-F1
#
_entry.id   AF-A0A8K0BTE3-F1
#
_cell.length_a   1.000
_cell.length_b   1.000
_cell.length_c   1.000
_cell.angle_alpha   90.00
_cell.angle_beta   90.00
_cell.angle_gamma   90.00
#
_symmetry.space_group_name_H-M   'P 1'
#
loop_
_entity.id
_entity.type
_entity.pdbx_description
1 polymer ?
#
loop_
_entity_poly.entity_id
_entity_poly.type
_entity_poly.pdbx_seq_one_letter_code
_entity_poly.pdbx_strand_id
1 'polypeptide(L)'
;MNFTGKYELQSQENFEPFMKALGLPDDQIQKGKDIKSISEIVQDGKKFKVTVTTGSKVLHNEFTIGEECEMEMLTGEKVKAVVQLEGNNRLVASLKGLKSVTELNGDTITNTLTMGDLTYKRISKRI
;
A
#
# COMPACT_ATOMS: atom_id res chain seq x y z
N MET A 1 4.46 16.38 -10.08
CA MET A 1 3.48 15.27 -10.10
C MET A 1 2.99 15.07 -8.69
N ASN A 2 1.69 14.87 -8.50
CA ASN A 2 1.10 14.65 -7.19
C ASN A 2 0.49 13.23 -7.22
N PHE A 3 0.70 12.45 -6.17
CA PHE A 3 0.11 11.11 -6.02
C PHE A 3 -1.42 11.13 -5.91
N THR A 4 -2.03 12.31 -5.79
CA THR A 4 -3.46 12.49 -5.64
C THR A 4 -4.21 11.92 -6.85
N GLY A 5 -5.07 10.95 -6.61
CA GLY A 5 -5.86 10.27 -7.62
C GLY A 5 -6.44 8.94 -7.11
N LYS A 6 -7.34 8.35 -7.91
CA LYS A 6 -7.87 7.01 -7.69
C LYS A 6 -7.12 6.02 -8.57
N TYR A 7 -6.72 4.89 -8.01
CA TYR A 7 -5.95 3.86 -8.68
C TYR A 7 -6.65 2.52 -8.52
N GLU A 8 -6.97 1.88 -9.64
CA GLU A 8 -7.50 0.52 -9.66
C GLU A 8 -6.35 -0.48 -9.79
N LEU A 9 -6.39 -1.54 -8.97
CA LEU A 9 -5.50 -2.69 -9.08
C LEU A 9 -5.59 -3.33 -10.48
N GLN A 10 -4.46 -3.41 -11.18
CA GLN A 10 -4.33 -4.08 -12.47
C GLN A 10 -3.72 -5.47 -12.32
N SER A 11 -2.68 -5.58 -11.51
CA SER A 11 -1.94 -6.82 -11.30
C SER A 11 -1.27 -6.84 -9.93
N GLN A 12 -1.10 -8.03 -9.37
CA GLN A 12 -0.36 -8.26 -8.16
C GLN A 12 0.39 -9.59 -8.21
N GLU A 13 1.58 -9.63 -7.61
CA GLU A 13 2.50 -10.75 -7.59
C GLU A 13 2.83 -11.10 -6.13
N ASN A 14 2.89 -12.39 -5.81
CA ASN A 14 3.17 -12.90 -4.45
C ASN A 14 2.19 -12.43 -3.36
N PHE A 15 0.94 -12.12 -3.72
CA PHE A 15 -0.10 -11.73 -2.76
C PHE A 15 -0.36 -12.83 -1.71
N GLU A 16 -0.61 -14.07 -2.14
CA GLU A 16 -0.94 -15.18 -1.25
C GLU A 16 0.17 -15.50 -0.22
N PRO A 17 1.44 -15.75 -0.63
CA PRO A 17 2.49 -16.06 0.33
C PRO A 17 2.79 -14.89 1.27
N PHE A 18 2.68 -13.65 0.79
CA PHE A 18 2.93 -12.46 1.60
C PHE A 18 1.83 -12.25 2.64
N MET A 19 0.56 -12.32 2.24
CA MET A 19 -0.56 -12.17 3.16
C MET A 19 -0.59 -13.29 4.20
N LYS A 20 -0.20 -14.51 3.82
CA LYS A 20 -0.05 -15.63 4.75
C LYS A 20 1.07 -15.40 5.76
N ALA A 21 2.20 -14.85 5.32
CA ALA A 21 3.31 -14.49 6.21
C ALA A 21 2.95 -13.34 7.17
N LEU A 22 2.06 -12.43 6.75
CA LEU A 22 1.48 -11.41 7.63
C LEU A 22 0.43 -11.97 8.61
N GLY A 23 -0.01 -13.22 8.45
CA GLY A 23 -0.99 -13.85 9.33
C GLY A 23 -2.45 -13.64 8.90
N LEU A 24 -2.72 -13.22 7.66
CA LEU A 24 -4.10 -13.24 7.16
C LEU A 24 -4.59 -14.69 6.99
N PRO A 25 -5.84 -15.00 7.38
CA PRO A 25 -6.42 -16.31 7.14
C PRO A 25 -6.65 -16.57 5.64
N ASP A 26 -6.44 -17.81 5.20
CA ASP A 26 -6.51 -18.21 3.78
C ASP A 26 -7.85 -17.83 3.11
N ASP A 27 -8.98 -17.86 3.84
CA ASP A 27 -10.30 -17.41 3.33
C ASP A 27 -10.30 -15.93 2.91
N GLN A 28 -9.65 -15.06 3.68
CA GLN A 28 -9.54 -13.64 3.32
C GLN A 28 -8.56 -13.40 2.19
N ILE A 29 -7.49 -14.20 2.12
CA ILE A 29 -6.52 -14.15 1.02
C ILE A 29 -7.21 -14.53 -0.30
N GLN A 30 -7.98 -15.62 -0.31
CA GLN A 30 -8.71 -16.04 -1.51
C GLN A 30 -9.79 -15.05 -1.92
N LYS A 31 -10.48 -14.40 -0.96
CA LYS A 31 -11.41 -13.32 -1.30
C LYS A 31 -10.67 -12.10 -1.86
N GLY A 32 -9.54 -11.73 -1.28
CA GLY A 32 -8.77 -10.56 -1.68
C GLY A 32 -8.06 -10.68 -3.02
N LYS A 33 -7.69 -11.89 -3.45
CA LYS A 33 -6.88 -12.07 -4.67
C LYS A 33 -7.63 -11.76 -5.97
N ASP A 34 -8.93 -12.05 -6.00
CA ASP A 34 -9.81 -11.84 -7.16
C ASP A 34 -10.50 -10.46 -7.14
N ILE A 35 -10.41 -9.74 -6.02
CA ILE A 35 -11.03 -8.42 -5.87
C ILE A 35 -10.08 -7.34 -6.37
N LYS A 36 -10.58 -6.54 -7.32
CA LYS A 36 -9.91 -5.29 -7.72
C LYS A 36 -9.99 -4.27 -6.59
N SER A 37 -8.88 -4.08 -5.87
CA SER A 37 -8.77 -3.01 -4.89
C SER A 37 -8.70 -1.64 -5.57
N ILE A 38 -9.46 -0.68 -5.09
CA ILE A 38 -9.36 0.74 -5.46
C ILE A 38 -8.60 1.46 -4.36
N SER A 39 -7.54 2.16 -4.71
CA SER A 39 -6.75 2.99 -3.80
C SER A 39 -6.91 4.45 -4.18
N GLU A 40 -7.52 5.24 -3.31
CA GLU A 40 -7.57 6.69 -3.43
C GLU A 40 -6.48 7.29 -2.58
N ILE A 41 -5.65 8.12 -3.19
CA ILE A 41 -4.58 8.86 -2.52
C ILE A 41 -4.93 10.34 -2.60
N VAL A 42 -4.79 11.04 -1.49
CA VAL A 42 -4.91 12.50 -1.39
C VAL A 42 -3.66 13.02 -0.70
N GLN A 43 -2.88 13.81 -1.43
CA GLN A 43 -1.67 14.44 -0.92
C GLN A 43 -1.91 15.93 -0.71
N ASP A 44 -1.79 16.35 0.55
CA ASP A 44 -1.87 17.72 1.02
C ASP A 44 -0.49 18.15 1.56
N GLY A 45 0.35 18.67 0.65
CA GLY A 45 1.74 19.01 0.97
C GLY A 45 2.56 17.78 1.39
N LYS A 46 2.85 17.69 2.70
CA LYS A 46 3.57 16.55 3.33
C LYS A 46 2.63 15.49 3.89
N LYS A 47 1.34 15.76 3.96
CA LYS A 47 0.35 14.86 4.55
C LYS A 47 -0.32 14.05 3.44
N PHE A 48 -0.40 12.74 3.64
CA PHE A 48 -0.98 11.80 2.69
C PHE A 48 -2.13 11.05 3.37
N LYS A 49 -3.27 11.01 2.70
CA LYS A 49 -4.41 10.17 3.06
C LYS A 49 -4.56 9.11 1.99
N VAL A 50 -4.55 7.85 2.40
CA VAL A 50 -4.71 6.70 1.52
C VAL A 50 -5.92 5.92 1.97
N THR A 51 -6.93 5.87 1.11
CA THR A 51 -8.14 5.07 1.29
C THR A 51 -8.03 3.85 0.37
N VAL A 52 -8.05 2.65 0.93
CA VAL A 52 -8.01 1.40 0.16
C VAL A 52 -9.34 0.68 0.32
N THR A 53 -10.09 0.56 -0.77
CA THR A 53 -11.34 -0.18 -0.85
C THR A 53 -11.08 -1.52 -1.52
N THR A 54 -11.31 -2.61 -0.80
CA THR A 54 -11.20 -3.98 -1.31
C THR A 54 -12.52 -4.69 -1.07
N GLY A 55 -13.39 -4.68 -2.08
CA GLY A 55 -14.73 -5.27 -2.00
C GLY A 55 -15.57 -4.54 -0.96
N SER A 56 -15.99 -5.23 0.10
CA SER A 56 -16.77 -4.64 1.20
C SER A 56 -15.91 -3.98 2.29
N LYS A 57 -14.58 -4.13 2.26
CA LYS A 57 -13.68 -3.55 3.26
C LYS A 57 -13.11 -2.23 2.77
N VAL A 58 -13.16 -1.21 3.62
CA VAL A 58 -12.54 0.10 3.37
C VAL A 58 -11.54 0.38 4.49
N LEU A 59 -10.28 0.60 4.13
CA LEU A 59 -9.21 0.97 5.04
C LEU A 59 -8.81 2.42 4.81
N HIS A 60 -8.63 3.17 5.89
CA HIS A 60 -8.17 4.55 5.84
C HIS A 60 -6.85 4.68 6.59
N ASN A 61 -5.81 5.07 5.87
CA ASN A 61 -4.47 5.31 6.42
C ASN A 61 -4.07 6.75 6.18
N GLU A 62 -3.48 7.39 7.19
CA GLU A 62 -3.01 8.76 7.11
C GLU A 62 -1.57 8.83 7.62
N PHE A 63 -0.69 9.47 6.86
CA PHE A 63 0.71 9.62 7.23
C PHE A 63 1.28 10.96 6.80
N THR A 64 2.29 11.42 7.53
CA THR A 64 3.06 12.62 7.16
C THR A 64 4.48 12.23 6.79
N ILE A 65 4.99 12.78 5.69
CA ILE A 65 6.35 12.51 5.23
C ILE A 65 7.37 13.00 6.27
N GLY A 66 8.25 12.09 6.68
CA GLY A 66 9.31 12.34 7.65
C GLY A 66 8.90 12.19 9.12
N GLU A 67 7.63 11.85 9.39
CA GLU A 67 7.13 11.63 10.76
C GLU A 67 6.73 10.16 10.97
N GLU A 68 6.77 9.72 12.22
CA GLU A 68 6.22 8.43 12.62
C GLU A 68 4.69 8.51 12.60
N CYS A 69 4.06 7.58 11.89
CA CYS A 69 2.61 7.46 11.77
C CYS A 69 2.18 6.03 12.10
N GLU A 70 0.93 5.88 12.51
CA GLU A 70 0.32 4.57 12.73
C GLU A 70 -0.45 4.17 11.46
N MET A 71 -0.08 3.05 10.86
CA MET A 71 -0.73 2.47 9.70
C MET A 71 -1.46 1.19 10.10
N GLU A 72 -2.71 1.08 9.70
CA GLU A 72 -3.51 -0.12 9.83
C GLU A 72 -3.27 -1.06 8.63
N MET A 73 -2.81 -2.27 8.93
CA MET A 73 -2.64 -3.34 7.96
C MET A 73 -3.97 -4.05 7.67
N LEU A 74 -4.02 -4.80 6.56
CA LEU A 74 -5.18 -5.63 6.21
C LEU A 74 -5.53 -6.70 7.26
N THR A 75 -4.56 -7.07 8.12
CA THR A 75 -4.77 -7.94 9.29
C THR A 75 -5.59 -7.28 10.40
N GLY A 76 -5.75 -5.95 10.36
CA GLY A 76 -6.27 -5.14 11.47
C GLY A 76 -5.18 -4.74 12.49
N GLU A 77 -3.95 -5.20 12.30
CA GLU A 77 -2.84 -4.79 13.16
C GLU A 77 -2.38 -3.37 12.79
N LYS A 78 -2.15 -2.56 13.82
CA LYS A 78 -1.64 -1.20 13.67
C LYS A 78 -0.16 -1.17 13.94
N VAL A 79 0.59 -0.64 12.97
CA VAL A 79 2.04 -0.61 13.00
C VAL A 79 2.56 0.79 12.81
N LYS A 80 3.65 1.09 13.51
CA LYS A 80 4.35 2.36 13.34
C LYS A 80 5.21 2.31 12.08
N ALA A 81 5.04 3.31 11.22
CA ALA A 81 5.74 3.46 9.96
C ALA A 81 6.29 4.86 9.84
N VAL A 82 7.46 4.99 9.20
CA VAL A 82 7.99 6.29 8.77
C VAL A 82 8.04 6.28 7.26
N VAL A 83 7.35 7.23 6.62
CA VAL A 83 7.34 7.37 5.16
C VAL A 83 8.24 8.52 4.76
N GLN A 84 9.16 8.25 3.84
CA GLN A 84 10.03 9.25 3.24
C GLN A 84 9.73 9.38 1.75
N LEU A 85 9.82 10.60 1.23
CA LEU A 85 9.71 10.87 -0.20
C LEU A 85 11.12 10.97 -0.77
N GLU A 86 11.49 10.04 -1.63
CA GLU A 86 12.72 10.08 -2.42
C GLU A 86 12.43 10.71 -3.79
N GLY A 87 13.07 11.83 -4.08
CA GLY A 87 12.81 12.58 -5.31
C GLY A 87 11.38 13.14 -5.35
N ASN A 88 10.71 12.99 -6.50
CA ASN A 88 9.38 13.57 -6.73
C ASN A 88 8.27 12.53 -6.98
N ASN A 89 8.61 11.24 -7.05
CA ASN A 89 7.68 10.20 -7.47
C ASN A 89 7.88 8.85 -6.75
N ARG A 90 8.75 8.77 -5.73
CA ARG A 90 9.00 7.55 -4.98
C ARG A 90 8.81 7.78 -3.48
N LEU A 91 7.92 7.01 -2.87
CA LEU A 91 7.71 6.97 -1.44
C LEU A 91 8.31 5.69 -0.88
N VAL A 92 9.10 5.79 0.18
CA VAL A 92 9.69 4.65 0.89
C VAL A 92 9.21 4.68 2.32
N ALA A 93 8.35 3.74 2.66
CA ALA A 93 7.89 3.50 4.02
C ALA A 93 8.70 2.37 4.65
N SER A 94 9.25 2.62 5.83
CA SER A 94 9.93 1.62 6.63
C SER A 94 9.10 1.30 7.87
N LEU A 95 8.73 0.05 8.01
CA LEU A 95 8.00 -0.53 9.14
C LEU A 95 8.91 -1.58 9.78
N LYS A 96 8.73 -1.92 11.07
CA LYS A 96 9.60 -2.86 11.79
C LYS A 96 9.75 -4.22 11.07
N GLY A 97 10.79 -4.36 10.25
CA GLY A 97 11.07 -5.55 9.44
C GLY A 97 10.42 -5.60 8.05
N LEU A 98 9.64 -4.59 7.65
CA LEU A 98 8.97 -4.51 6.35
C LEU A 98 9.29 -3.19 5.66
N LYS A 99 9.71 -3.27 4.41
CA LYS A 99 9.97 -2.10 3.56
C LYS A 99 8.89 -2.02 2.50
N SER A 100 8.23 -0.88 2.39
CA SER A 100 7.24 -0.61 1.35
C SER A 100 7.74 0.53 0.47
N VAL A 101 7.74 0.32 -0.83
CA VAL A 101 8.21 1.28 -1.84
C VAL A 101 7.07 1.52 -2.81
N THR A 102 6.63 2.77 -2.92
CA THR A 102 5.56 3.20 -3.83
C THR A 102 6.13 4.15 -4.86
N GLU A 103 6.11 3.76 -6.13
CA GLU A 103 6.64 4.52 -7.26
C GLU A 103 5.51 4.93 -8.19
N LEU A 104 5.40 6.23 -8.45
CA LEU A 104 4.48 6.81 -9.42
C LEU A 104 5.18 7.02 -10.77
N ASN A 105 4.66 6.37 -11.80
CA ASN A 105 5.13 6.46 -13.17
C ASN A 105 3.97 6.91 -14.07
N GLY A 106 3.87 8.22 -14.28
CA GLY A 106 2.73 8.82 -14.99
C GLY A 106 1.41 8.50 -14.27
N ASP A 107 0.57 7.70 -14.91
CA ASP A 107 -0.72 7.26 -14.37
C ASP A 107 -0.67 5.91 -13.66
N THR A 108 0.51 5.29 -13.52
CA THR A 108 0.64 3.97 -12.90
C THR A 108 1.41 4.08 -11.58
N ILE A 109 0.86 3.49 -10.52
CA ILE A 109 1.55 3.29 -9.25
C ILE A 109 2.01 1.84 -9.15
N THR A 110 3.29 1.66 -8.87
CA THR A 110 3.86 0.37 -8.50
C THR A 110 4.18 0.40 -7.01
N ASN A 111 3.59 -0.51 -6.25
CA ASN A 111 3.82 -0.65 -4.82
C ASN A 111 4.51 -2.00 -4.57
N THR A 112 5.67 -1.97 -3.95
CA THR A 112 6.52 -3.13 -3.69
C THR A 112 6.77 -3.22 -2.20
N LEU A 113 6.29 -4.29 -1.57
CA LEU A 113 6.54 -4.59 -0.17
C LEU A 113 7.55 -5.73 -0.08
N THR A 114 8.52 -5.59 0.82
CA THR A 114 9.57 -6.57 1.05
C THR A 114 9.64 -6.87 2.55
N MET A 115 9.55 -8.15 2.91
CA MET A 115 9.62 -8.65 4.27
C MET A 115 10.50 -9.90 4.28
N GLY A 116 11.73 -9.78 4.80
CA GLY A 116 12.73 -10.84 4.69
C GLY A 116 12.97 -11.21 3.21
N ASP A 117 12.81 -12.49 2.88
CA ASP A 117 12.95 -13.03 1.52
C ASP A 117 11.66 -12.90 0.67
N LEU A 118 10.54 -12.50 1.27
CA LEU A 118 9.27 -12.35 0.58
C LEU A 118 9.16 -10.95 -0.03
N THR A 119 8.83 -10.89 -1.31
CA THR A 119 8.54 -9.64 -2.02
C THR A 119 7.15 -9.71 -2.62
N TYR A 120 6.26 -8.81 -2.20
CA TYR A 120 4.93 -8.59 -2.77
C TYR A 120 4.96 -7.36 -3.67
N LYS A 121 4.46 -7.47 -4.89
CA LYS A 121 4.42 -6.36 -5.83
C LYS A 121 3.02 -6.16 -6.35
N ARG A 122 2.59 -4.91 -6.44
CA ARG A 122 1.26 -4.52 -6.87
C ARG A 122 1.36 -3.37 -7.86
N ILE A 123 0.66 -3.50 -8.98
CA ILE A 123 0.59 -2.47 -10.03
C ILE A 123 -0.84 -1.98 -10.11
N SER A 124 -1.03 -0.68 -9.91
CA SER A 124 -2.35 -0.03 -9.98
C SER A 124 -2.30 1.12 -10.97
N LYS A 125 -3.35 1.26 -11.79
CA LYS A 125 -3.45 2.32 -12.80
C LYS A 125 -4.51 3.32 -12.39
N ARG A 126 -4.25 4.60 -12.63
CA ARG A 126 -5.18 5.69 -12.37
C ARG A 126 -6.44 5.50 -13.22
N ILE A 127 -7.60 5.71 -12.59
CA ILE A 127 -8.93 5.68 -13.21
C ILE A 127 -9.58 7.06 -13.17
#